data_AF-A0A937DHW9-F1
#
_entry.id   AF-A0A937DHW9-F1
#
_cell.length_a   1.000
_cell.length_b   1.000
_cell.length_c   1.000
_cell.angle_alpha   90.00
_cell.angle_beta   90.00
_cell.angle_gamma   90.00
#
_symmetry.space_group_name_H-M   'P 1'
#
loop_
_entity.id
_entity.type
_entity.pdbx_description
1 polymer ?
#
loop_
_entity_poly.entity_id
_entity_poly.type
_entity_poly.pdbx_seq_one_letter_code
_entity_poly.pdbx_strand_id
1 'polypeptide(L)'
;MNATTKTTLDLAKTLAKSGFHIPAIEIHTPDGRTWNVATVPAGRGRHLDGHWGPRPGALGGFRLFEIDRDTDTPDEHDAIDGDTWTADELIDYLRAVGQPKNTTN
;
A
#
# COMPACT_ATOMS: atom_id res chain seq x y z
N MET A 1 13.93 -11.70 6.95
CA MET A 1 12.46 -11.80 7.07
C MET A 1 12.13 -12.56 8.36
N ASN A 2 11.23 -12.04 9.19
CA ASN A 2 10.83 -12.74 10.43
C ASN A 2 9.87 -13.91 10.13
N ALA A 3 9.71 -14.83 11.09
CA ALA A 3 8.91 -16.05 10.91
C ALA A 3 7.41 -15.76 10.68
N THR A 4 6.86 -14.73 11.33
CA THR A 4 5.46 -14.31 11.16
C THR A 4 5.22 -13.83 9.73
N THR A 5 6.04 -12.92 9.21
CA THR A 5 5.96 -12.43 7.82
C THR A 5 5.99 -13.58 6.83
N LYS A 6 6.90 -14.55 7.00
CA LYS A 6 6.97 -15.73 6.13
C LYS A 6 5.66 -16.51 6.11
N THR A 7 5.14 -16.83 7.31
CA THR A 7 3.92 -17.62 7.48
C THR A 7 2.71 -16.91 6.85
N THR A 8 2.59 -15.60 7.05
CA THR A 8 1.51 -14.78 6.46
C THR A 8 1.57 -14.80 4.94
N LEU A 9 2.76 -14.65 4.33
CA LEU A 9 2.93 -14.69 2.88
C LEU A 9 2.60 -16.07 2.30
N ASP A 10 2.96 -17.14 2.99
CA ASP A 10 2.65 -18.51 2.54
C ASP A 10 1.14 -18.80 2.61
N LEU A 11 0.44 -18.28 3.64
CA LEU A 11 -1.02 -18.32 3.70
C LEU A 11 -1.67 -17.51 2.58
N ALA A 12 -1.21 -16.28 2.33
CA ALA A 12 -1.71 -15.44 1.24
C ALA A 12 -1.61 -16.15 -0.12
N LYS A 13 -0.46 -16.79 -0.41
CA LYS A 13 -0.30 -17.60 -1.63
C LYS A 13 -1.28 -18.76 -1.69
N THR A 14 -1.56 -19.41 -0.57
CA THR A 14 -2.50 -20.54 -0.49
C THR A 14 -3.94 -20.08 -0.74
N LEU A 15 -4.34 -18.95 -0.17
CA LEU A 15 -5.65 -18.33 -0.42
C LEU A 15 -5.81 -17.94 -1.89
N ALA A 16 -4.79 -17.31 -2.50
CA ALA A 16 -4.81 -16.96 -3.92
C ALA A 16 -4.95 -18.20 -4.82
N LYS A 17 -4.20 -19.28 -4.53
CA LYS A 17 -4.33 -20.56 -5.25
C LYS A 17 -5.72 -21.20 -5.11
N SER A 18 -6.43 -20.88 -4.04
CA SER A 18 -7.78 -21.36 -3.77
C SER A 18 -8.87 -20.47 -4.40
N GLY A 19 -8.49 -19.45 -5.18
CA GLY A 19 -9.41 -18.56 -5.89
C GLY A 19 -9.90 -17.35 -5.10
N PHE A 20 -9.41 -17.13 -3.87
CA PHE A 20 -9.74 -15.93 -3.11
C PHE A 20 -8.97 -14.72 -3.64
N HIS A 21 -9.66 -13.58 -3.76
CA HIS A 21 -9.06 -12.32 -4.15
C HIS A 21 -8.39 -11.63 -2.95
N ILE A 22 -7.14 -11.18 -3.12
CA ILE A 22 -6.37 -10.44 -2.12
C ILE A 22 -6.19 -9.01 -2.65
N PRO A 23 -7.05 -8.05 -2.25
CA PRO A 23 -7.03 -6.70 -2.83
C PRO A 23 -5.91 -5.81 -2.25
N ALA A 24 -5.43 -6.13 -1.04
CA ALA A 24 -4.50 -5.28 -0.30
C ALA A 24 -3.64 -6.10 0.66
N ILE A 25 -2.58 -5.46 1.15
CA ILE A 25 -1.75 -5.95 2.25
C ILE A 25 -1.61 -4.86 3.31
N GLU A 26 -1.39 -5.27 4.56
CA GLU A 26 -0.93 -4.39 5.63
C GLU A 26 0.55 -4.62 5.90
N ILE A 27 1.29 -3.55 6.17
CA ILE A 27 2.70 -3.59 6.52
C ILE A 27 2.97 -2.66 7.71
N HIS A 28 3.90 -3.06 8.58
CA HIS A 28 4.36 -2.22 9.69
C HIS A 28 5.78 -1.76 9.39
N THR A 29 6.02 -0.45 9.47
CA THR A 29 7.34 0.15 9.26
C THR A 29 8.14 0.19 10.57
N PRO A 30 9.50 0.20 10.52
CA PRO A 30 10.35 0.24 11.72
C PRO A 30 10.09 1.39 12.70
N ASP A 31 9.60 2.54 12.23
CA ASP A 31 9.16 3.65 13.07
C ASP A 31 7.84 3.39 13.82
N GLY A 32 7.21 2.24 13.59
CA GLY A 32 6.00 1.76 14.24
C GLY A 32 4.70 2.13 13.51
N ARG A 33 4.73 2.80 12.36
CA ARG A 33 3.51 3.09 11.61
C ARG A 33 2.96 1.85 10.90
N THR A 34 1.65 1.86 10.71
CA THR A 34 0.90 0.83 9.99
C THR A 34 0.43 1.40 8.66
N TRP A 35 0.61 0.64 7.59
CA TRP A 35 0.22 1.04 6.25
C TRP A 35 -0.61 -0.04 5.58
N ASN A 36 -1.67 0.36 4.88
CA ASN A 36 -2.39 -0.49 3.95
C ASN A 36 -1.97 -0.15 2.51
N VAL A 37 -1.65 -1.17 1.72
CA VAL A 37 -1.30 -1.04 0.31
C VAL A 37 -2.34 -1.78 -0.51
N ALA A 38 -3.20 -1.04 -1.20
CA ALA A 38 -4.28 -1.59 -2.02
C ALA A 38 -3.90 -1.61 -3.50
N THR A 39 -4.17 -2.72 -4.18
CA THR A 39 -3.91 -2.87 -5.61
C THR A 39 -4.99 -2.18 -6.44
N VAL A 40 -4.59 -1.39 -7.43
CA VAL A 40 -5.47 -0.83 -8.46
C VAL A 40 -5.21 -1.58 -9.76
N PRO A 41 -6.22 -2.27 -10.32
CA PRO A 41 -6.05 -2.96 -11.59
C PRO A 41 -5.93 -1.97 -12.76
N ALA A 42 -5.26 -2.39 -13.83
CA ALA A 42 -5.25 -1.65 -15.09
C ALA A 42 -6.68 -1.36 -15.58
N GLY A 43 -6.88 -0.20 -16.19
CA GLY A 43 -8.19 0.30 -16.60
C GLY A 43 -9.01 0.92 -15.46
N ARG A 44 -8.45 1.05 -14.24
CA ARG A 44 -8.99 1.88 -13.15
C ARG A 44 -7.98 2.92 -12.70
N GLY A 45 -8.48 4.09 -12.29
CA GLY A 45 -7.65 5.19 -11.80
C GLY A 45 -8.48 6.27 -11.11
N ARG A 46 -7.81 7.28 -10.57
CA ARG A 46 -8.44 8.49 -10.05
C ARG A 46 -8.84 9.40 -11.21
N HIS A 47 -9.95 10.10 -11.11
CA HIS A 47 -10.40 11.09 -12.07
C HIS A 47 -10.02 12.50 -11.61
N LEU A 48 -10.10 13.50 -12.50
CA LEU A 48 -9.71 14.88 -12.20
C LEU A 48 -10.54 15.54 -11.09
N ASP A 49 -11.77 15.08 -10.90
CA ASP A 49 -12.67 15.48 -9.81
C ASP A 49 -12.44 14.66 -8.51
N GLY A 50 -11.42 13.79 -8.50
CA GLY A 50 -10.93 13.07 -7.34
C GLY A 50 -11.57 11.70 -7.10
N HIS A 51 -12.62 11.31 -7.85
CA HIS A 51 -13.26 10.00 -7.65
C HIS A 51 -12.45 8.86 -8.27
N TRP A 52 -12.62 7.65 -7.76
CA TRP A 52 -11.97 6.43 -8.28
C TRP A 52 -12.93 5.61 -9.13
N GLY A 53 -12.49 5.17 -10.30
CA GLY A 53 -13.37 4.44 -11.22
C GLY A 53 -12.67 3.84 -12.45
N PRO A 54 -13.44 3.22 -13.35
CA PRO A 54 -12.94 2.81 -14.66
C PRO A 54 -12.41 4.01 -15.45
N ARG A 55 -11.14 3.95 -15.86
CA ARG A 55 -10.47 4.99 -16.63
C ARG A 55 -9.67 4.35 -17.77
N PRO A 56 -10.12 4.50 -19.04
CA PRO A 56 -9.39 3.98 -20.19
C PRO A 56 -7.94 4.49 -20.23
N GLY A 57 -7.00 3.60 -20.52
CA GLY A 57 -5.57 3.92 -20.59
C GLY A 57 -4.86 4.01 -19.22
N ALA A 58 -5.56 3.89 -18.09
CA ALA A 58 -4.92 3.81 -16.79
C ALA A 58 -4.14 2.49 -16.64
N LEU A 59 -2.88 2.56 -16.22
CA LEU A 59 -2.02 1.38 -16.07
C LEU A 59 -2.29 0.59 -14.79
N GLY A 60 -3.02 1.18 -13.83
CA GLY A 60 -3.14 0.64 -12.48
C GLY A 60 -1.87 0.89 -11.66
N GLY A 61 -1.77 0.26 -10.51
CA GLY A 61 -0.68 0.47 -9.56
C GLY A 61 -1.15 0.21 -8.13
N PHE A 62 -0.79 1.08 -7.21
CA PHE A 62 -1.17 0.95 -5.81
C PHE A 62 -1.75 2.25 -5.25
N ARG A 63 -2.61 2.11 -4.25
CA ARG A 63 -3.02 3.15 -3.31
C ARG A 63 -2.39 2.85 -1.97
N LEU A 64 -1.93 3.89 -1.28
CA LEU A 64 -1.24 3.78 0.00
C LEU A 64 -2.06 4.52 1.05
N PHE A 65 -2.30 3.86 2.19
CA PHE A 65 -3.00 4.45 3.32
C PHE A 65 -2.17 4.29 4.58
N GLU A 66 -1.97 5.36 5.34
CA GLU A 66 -1.51 5.26 6.72
C GLU A 66 -2.72 4.90 7.59
N ILE A 67 -2.60 3.87 8.43
CA ILE A 67 -3.64 3.50 9.39
C ILE A 67 -3.28 4.14 10.72
N ASP A 68 -4.07 5.13 11.15
CA ASP A 68 -3.88 5.79 12.43
C ASP A 68 -4.03 4.77 13.57
N ARG A 69 -3.03 4.70 14.46
CA ARG A 69 -2.97 3.66 15.49
C ARG A 69 -4.07 3.80 16.55
N ASP A 70 -4.53 5.02 16.80
CA ASP A 70 -5.45 5.31 17.90
C ASP A 70 -6.91 5.22 17.45
N THR A 71 -7.17 5.51 16.18
CA THR A 71 -8.52 5.60 15.60
C THR A 71 -8.82 4.50 14.58
N ASP A 72 -7.81 3.74 14.14
CA ASP A 72 -7.90 2.74 13.07
C ASP A 72 -8.44 3.33 11.75
N THR A 73 -8.35 4.66 11.60
CA THR A 73 -8.85 5.37 10.43
C THR A 73 -7.78 5.38 9.34
N PRO A 74 -8.10 4.97 8.10
CA PRO A 74 -7.17 5.07 6.98
C PRO A 74 -7.09 6.50 6.46
N ASP A 75 -5.88 7.04 6.33
CA ASP A 75 -5.58 8.28 5.63
C ASP A 75 -4.84 7.98 4.32
N GLU A 76 -5.35 8.46 3.18
CA GLU A 76 -4.79 8.14 1.86
C GLU A 76 -3.62 9.07 1.51
N HIS A 77 -2.51 8.49 1.09
CA HIS A 77 -1.34 9.23 0.63
C HIS A 77 -1.30 9.26 -0.89
N ASP A 78 -1.27 10.48 -1.43
CA ASP A 78 -1.17 10.72 -2.87
C ASP A 78 0.18 10.23 -3.43
N ALA A 79 0.14 9.59 -4.60
CA ALA A 79 1.33 9.20 -5.34
C ALA A 79 2.15 10.42 -5.75
N ILE A 80 3.47 10.25 -5.86
CA ILE A 80 4.39 11.34 -6.24
C ILE A 80 4.12 11.77 -7.69
N ASP A 81 3.97 10.80 -8.59
CA ASP A 81 3.61 11.02 -9.99
C ASP A 81 2.37 10.21 -10.35
N GLY A 82 1.43 10.86 -11.03
CA GLY A 82 0.18 10.25 -11.47
C GLY A 82 -0.83 9.93 -10.36
N ASP A 83 -1.76 9.05 -10.69
CA ASP A 83 -2.92 8.73 -9.84
C ASP A 83 -2.66 7.56 -8.88
N THR A 84 -1.67 6.73 -9.16
CA THR A 84 -1.37 5.50 -8.43
C THR A 84 0.14 5.37 -8.25
N TRP A 85 0.55 4.84 -7.10
CA TRP A 85 1.95 4.52 -6.86
C TRP A 85 2.41 3.39 -7.77
N THR A 86 3.59 3.53 -8.37
CA THR A 86 4.32 2.36 -8.89
C THR A 86 4.95 1.58 -7.73
N ALA A 87 5.36 0.33 -7.97
CA ALA A 87 5.98 -0.49 -6.94
C ALA A 87 7.29 0.13 -6.40
N ASP A 88 8.13 0.66 -7.29
CA ASP A 88 9.44 1.21 -6.94
C ASP A 88 9.29 2.52 -6.14
N GLU A 89 8.44 3.44 -6.59
CA GLU A 89 8.15 4.69 -5.86
C GLU A 89 7.55 4.43 -4.49
N LEU A 90 6.63 3.47 -4.38
CA LEU A 90 6.01 3.09 -3.11
C LEU A 90 7.06 2.57 -2.12
N ILE A 91 7.96 1.70 -2.58
CA ILE A 91 9.02 1.13 -1.75
C ILE A 91 9.98 2.23 -1.27
N ASP A 92 10.38 3.13 -2.17
CA ASP A 92 11.30 4.22 -1.83
C ASP A 92 10.65 5.24 -0.89
N TYR A 93 9.37 5.56 -1.09
CA TYR A 93 8.60 6.39 -0.17
C TYR A 93 8.53 5.76 1.24
N LEU A 94 8.13 4.49 1.34
CA LEU A 94 8.05 3.79 2.63
C LEU A 94 9.41 3.68 3.33
N ARG A 95 10.50 3.56 2.57
CA ARG A 95 11.86 3.61 3.12
C ARG A 95 12.21 5.01 3.62
N ALA A 96 11.79 6.06 2.93
CA ALA A 96 12.07 7.43 3.35
C ALA A 96 11.30 7.80 4.62
N VAL A 97 10.02 7.40 4.71
CA VAL A 97 9.17 7.77 5.84
C VAL A 97 9.28 6.78 6.99
N GLY A 98 9.35 5.48 6.72
CA GLY A 98 9.19 4.41 7.72
C GLY A 98 10.41 4.07 8.58
N GLN A 99 11.52 4.81 8.45
CA GLN A 99 12.70 4.60 9.30
C GLN A 99 12.57 5.38 10.61
N PRO A 100 13.15 4.88 11.72
CA PRO A 100 13.21 5.65 12.95
C PRO A 100 13.88 6.99 12.66
N LYS A 101 13.28 8.09 13.10
CA LYS A 101 13.93 9.40 13.01
C LYS A 101 15.19 9.33 13.87
N ASN A 102 16.36 9.61 13.29
CA ASN A 102 17.58 9.79 14.06
C ASN A 102 17.37 10.97 15.02
N THR A 103 16.96 10.68 16.26
CA THR A 103 16.99 11.65 17.36
C THR A 103 18.43 11.78 17.83
N THR A 104 19.24 12.52 17.07
CA THR A 104 20.48 13.06 17.61
C THR A 104 20.10 14.29 18.43
N ASN A 105 20.01 14.11 19.76
CA ASN A 105 20.06 15.21 20.72
C ASN A 105 21.48 15.79 20.76
#